data_AF-A0A2R6B560-F1
#
_entry.id   AF-A0A2R6B560-F1
#
_cell.length_a   1.000
_cell.length_b   1.000
_cell.length_c   1.000
_cell.angle_alpha   90.00
_cell.angle_beta   90.00
_cell.angle_gamma   90.00
#
_symmetry.space_group_name_H-M   'P 1'
#
loop_
_entity.id
_entity.type
_entity.pdbx_description
1 polymer ?
#
loop_
_entity_poly.entity_id
_entity_poly.type
_entity_poly.pdbx_seq_one_letter_code
_entity_poly.pdbx_strand_id
1 'polypeptide(L)'
;TDEHDEFGHDLSDVLAGLREAVDMRRKQFNKRMIKLQGVAKEMNPPDVFGPDKADLTIVTWGSSSLPVREALERLWGDGFKVNSYEFYDIYPFSADVESMLKQASDLMDVEQNYSAQMAKLIRRETGVLIQKYYLKYDGEPIYPLEVVKAVKQHIAGSNGR
;
A
#
# COMPACT_ATOMS: atom_id res chain seq x y z
N THR A 1 -24.03 -14.04 8.56
CA THR A 1 -23.89 -14.35 7.13
C THR A 1 -23.52 -15.80 7.02
N ASP A 2 -24.44 -16.55 6.43
CA ASP A 2 -24.35 -18.00 6.31
C ASP A 2 -23.74 -18.39 4.96
N GLU A 3 -23.12 -19.57 4.89
CA GLU A 3 -22.61 -20.09 3.64
C GLU A 3 -23.76 -20.68 2.84
N HIS A 4 -23.71 -20.54 1.52
CA HIS A 4 -24.85 -20.89 0.67
C HIS A 4 -24.43 -21.64 -0.58
N ASP A 5 -25.36 -22.38 -1.17
CA ASP A 5 -25.16 -23.00 -2.48
C ASP A 5 -25.19 -21.96 -3.63
N GLU A 6 -25.26 -22.42 -4.87
CA GLU A 6 -25.29 -21.54 -6.05
C GLU A 6 -26.61 -20.75 -6.20
N PHE A 7 -27.68 -21.21 -5.56
CA PHE A 7 -29.01 -20.59 -5.58
C PHE A 7 -29.27 -19.72 -4.35
N GLY A 8 -28.34 -19.72 -3.38
CA GLY A 8 -28.46 -18.94 -2.15
C GLY A 8 -29.13 -19.70 -1.00
N HIS A 9 -29.32 -21.01 -1.11
CA HIS A 9 -29.84 -21.80 0.00
C HIS A 9 -28.76 -22.01 1.06
N ASP A 10 -29.17 -21.90 2.31
CA ASP A 10 -28.28 -22.03 3.45
C ASP A 10 -27.69 -23.44 3.58
N LEU A 11 -26.37 -23.50 3.75
CA LEU A 11 -25.61 -24.70 4.04
C LEU A 11 -25.18 -24.77 5.50
N SER A 12 -25.07 -23.63 6.20
CA SER A 12 -24.42 -23.48 7.50
C SER A 12 -25.15 -24.19 8.64
N ASP A 13 -26.48 -24.17 8.63
CA ASP A 13 -27.27 -24.69 9.75
C ASP A 13 -27.79 -26.10 9.49
N VAL A 14 -28.69 -26.26 8.53
CA VAL A 14 -29.44 -27.52 8.30
C VAL A 14 -28.53 -28.66 7.82
N LEU A 15 -27.47 -28.32 7.09
CA LEU A 15 -26.58 -29.30 6.45
C LEU A 15 -25.21 -29.38 7.13
N ALA A 16 -25.08 -28.83 8.35
CA ALA A 16 -23.83 -28.84 9.11
C ALA A 16 -23.32 -30.28 9.35
N GLY A 17 -22.02 -30.49 9.14
CA GLY A 17 -21.35 -31.77 9.38
C GLY A 17 -21.53 -32.80 8.26
N LEU A 18 -22.43 -32.57 7.29
CA LEU A 18 -22.54 -33.42 6.11
C LEU A 18 -21.35 -33.18 5.18
N ARG A 19 -20.73 -34.26 4.71
CA ARG A 19 -19.54 -34.20 3.84
C ARG A 19 -19.80 -33.37 2.58
N GLU A 20 -20.96 -33.54 1.96
CA GLU A 20 -21.34 -32.82 0.74
C GLU A 20 -21.45 -31.31 0.98
N ALA A 21 -22.00 -30.90 2.13
CA ALA A 21 -22.07 -29.50 2.51
C ALA A 21 -20.68 -28.92 2.80
N VAL A 22 -19.78 -29.68 3.45
CA VAL A 22 -18.38 -29.26 3.65
C VAL A 22 -17.65 -29.04 2.31
N ASP A 23 -17.81 -29.97 1.37
CA ASP A 23 -17.20 -29.84 0.04
C ASP A 23 -17.80 -28.66 -0.74
N MET A 24 -19.11 -28.42 -0.62
CA MET A 24 -19.76 -27.26 -1.22
C MET A 24 -19.26 -25.93 -0.63
N ARG A 25 -19.16 -25.83 0.70
CA ARG A 25 -18.59 -24.66 1.40
C ARG A 25 -17.18 -24.33 0.88
N ARG A 26 -16.33 -25.35 0.72
CA ARG A 26 -14.98 -25.18 0.14
C ARG A 26 -15.03 -24.68 -1.31
N LYS A 27 -15.91 -25.23 -2.14
CA LYS A 27 -16.09 -24.78 -3.54
C LYS A 27 -16.52 -23.31 -3.60
N GLN A 28 -17.47 -22.90 -2.77
CA GLN A 28 -17.96 -21.52 -2.74
C GLN A 28 -16.91 -20.53 -2.24
N PHE A 29 -16.15 -20.93 -1.21
CA PHE A 29 -15.02 -20.16 -0.73
C PHE A 29 -13.93 -20.01 -1.80
N ASN A 30 -13.53 -21.12 -2.43
CA ASN A 30 -12.55 -21.10 -3.51
C ASN A 30 -13.02 -20.22 -4.68
N LYS A 31 -14.30 -20.31 -5.07
CA LYS A 31 -14.90 -19.44 -6.10
C LYS A 31 -14.72 -17.95 -5.77
N ARG A 32 -14.94 -17.54 -4.52
CA ARG A 32 -14.74 -16.15 -4.08
C ARG A 32 -13.26 -15.75 -4.10
N MET A 33 -12.37 -16.62 -3.62
CA MET A 33 -10.92 -16.34 -3.59
C MET A 33 -10.30 -16.28 -4.98
N ILE A 34 -10.77 -17.09 -5.94
CA ILE A 34 -10.33 -17.01 -7.34
C ILE A 34 -10.64 -15.64 -7.95
N LYS A 35 -11.76 -15.00 -7.60
CA LYS A 35 -12.03 -13.62 -8.05
C LYS A 35 -10.99 -12.64 -7.54
N LEU A 36 -10.57 -12.76 -6.28
CA LEU A 36 -9.54 -11.91 -5.70
C LEU A 36 -8.19 -12.08 -6.43
N GLN A 37 -7.83 -13.31 -6.79
CA GLN A 37 -6.66 -13.60 -7.63
C GLN A 37 -6.81 -13.05 -9.06
N GLY A 38 -8.03 -13.03 -9.59
CA GLY A 38 -8.35 -12.41 -10.87
C GLY A 38 -8.12 -10.90 -10.83
N VAL A 39 -8.70 -10.22 -9.84
CA VAL A 39 -8.55 -8.77 -9.63
C VAL A 39 -7.09 -8.37 -9.52
N ALA A 40 -6.24 -9.13 -8.82
CA ALA A 40 -4.81 -8.84 -8.71
C ALA A 40 -4.08 -8.67 -10.06
N LYS A 41 -4.59 -9.29 -11.14
CA LYS A 41 -4.03 -9.17 -12.50
C LYS A 41 -4.51 -7.93 -13.24
N GLU A 42 -5.58 -7.30 -12.75
CA GLU A 42 -6.20 -6.10 -13.30
C GLU A 42 -5.82 -4.85 -12.50
N MET A 43 -5.26 -5.01 -11.30
CA MET A 43 -4.76 -3.91 -10.46
C MET A 43 -3.53 -3.26 -11.11
N ASN A 44 -3.46 -1.94 -10.99
CA ASN A 44 -2.33 -1.16 -11.48
C ASN A 44 -1.21 -1.11 -10.43
N PRO A 45 0.07 -1.05 -10.84
CA PRO A 45 1.14 -0.63 -9.94
C PRO A 45 0.91 0.82 -9.47
N PRO A 46 1.59 1.27 -8.39
CA PRO A 46 1.54 2.66 -7.99
C PRO A 46 2.10 3.57 -9.09
N ASP A 47 1.52 4.75 -9.24
CA ASP A 47 2.08 5.76 -10.13
C ASP A 47 3.43 6.23 -9.59
N VAL A 48 4.37 6.50 -10.49
CA VAL A 48 5.67 7.07 -10.14
C VAL A 48 5.67 8.54 -10.50
N PHE A 49 6.00 9.40 -9.53
CA PHE A 49 6.22 10.82 -9.78
C PHE A 49 7.64 11.24 -9.40
N GLY A 50 8.35 11.83 -10.36
CA GLY A 50 9.75 12.23 -10.23
C GLY A 50 10.72 11.37 -11.05
N PRO A 51 12.04 11.48 -10.79
CA PRO A 51 13.06 10.75 -11.54
C PRO A 51 13.02 9.24 -11.28
N ASP A 52 13.39 8.45 -12.29
CA ASP A 52 13.48 6.98 -12.20
C ASP A 52 14.49 6.52 -11.14
N LYS A 53 15.57 7.29 -10.93
CA LYS A 53 16.60 7.04 -9.92
C LYS A 53 16.51 8.09 -8.82
N ALA A 54 16.12 7.65 -7.64
CA ALA A 54 16.05 8.45 -6.43
C ALA A 54 16.87 7.82 -5.30
N ASP A 55 17.40 8.69 -4.43
CA ASP A 55 18.07 8.30 -3.20
C ASP A 55 17.03 7.94 -2.12
N LEU A 56 15.83 8.53 -2.20
CA LEU A 56 14.68 8.24 -1.34
C LEU A 56 13.38 8.22 -2.16
N THR A 57 12.59 7.17 -1.97
CA THR A 57 11.25 7.02 -2.55
C THR A 57 10.18 7.17 -1.46
N ILE A 58 9.25 8.10 -1.65
CA ILE A 58 8.10 8.28 -0.79
C ILE A 58 6.98 7.33 -1.21
N VAL A 59 6.52 6.47 -0.32
CA VAL A 59 5.29 5.69 -0.50
C VAL A 59 4.12 6.49 0.07
N THR A 60 3.06 6.67 -0.70
CA THR A 60 1.85 7.36 -0.23
C THR A 60 0.61 6.88 -0.97
N TRP A 61 -0.57 7.30 -0.50
CA TRP A 61 -1.85 6.92 -1.08
C TRP A 61 -2.94 7.96 -0.80
N GLY A 62 -3.99 7.94 -1.63
CA GLY A 62 -5.16 8.80 -1.48
C GLY A 62 -4.83 10.30 -1.59
N SER A 63 -5.43 11.11 -0.71
CA SER A 63 -5.28 12.58 -0.73
C SER A 63 -3.87 13.07 -0.41
N SER A 64 -2.98 12.21 0.11
CA SER A 64 -1.62 12.58 0.48
C SER A 64 -0.68 12.69 -0.74
N SER A 65 -1.06 12.14 -1.90
CA SER A 65 -0.24 12.18 -3.12
C SER A 65 0.05 13.61 -3.59
N LEU A 66 -0.95 14.50 -3.64
CA LEU A 66 -0.76 15.87 -4.13
C LEU A 66 0.21 16.71 -3.27
N PRO A 67 0.09 16.78 -1.93
CA PRO A 67 1.07 17.49 -1.12
C PRO A 67 2.46 16.86 -1.17
N VAL A 68 2.56 15.54 -1.38
CA VAL A 68 3.84 14.85 -1.64
C VAL A 68 4.45 15.34 -2.96
N ARG A 69 3.70 15.40 -4.06
CA ARG A 69 4.20 15.91 -5.35
C ARG A 69 4.75 17.33 -5.23
N GLU A 70 4.03 18.24 -4.58
CA GLU A 70 4.52 19.61 -4.36
C GLU A 70 5.78 19.64 -3.47
N ALA A 71 5.85 18.77 -2.46
CA ALA A 71 7.05 18.64 -1.63
C ALA A 71 8.26 18.15 -2.45
N LEU A 72 8.06 17.19 -3.35
CA LEU A 72 9.10 16.68 -4.25
C LEU A 72 9.63 17.78 -5.16
N GLU A 73 8.76 18.58 -5.79
CA GLU A 73 9.17 19.72 -6.62
C GLU A 73 10.07 20.72 -5.88
N ARG A 74 9.73 21.03 -4.62
CA ARG A 74 10.54 21.89 -3.75
C ARG A 74 11.89 21.25 -3.41
N LEU A 75 11.90 19.95 -3.10
CA LEU A 75 13.12 19.19 -2.81
C LEU A 75 14.05 19.08 -4.03
N TRP A 76 13.50 18.97 -5.23
CA TRP A 76 14.30 19.02 -6.47
C TRP A 76 14.96 20.37 -6.66
N GLY A 77 14.27 21.47 -6.33
CA GLY A 77 14.86 22.83 -6.31
C GLY A 77 16.05 22.96 -5.35
N ASP A 78 16.07 22.17 -4.28
CA ASP A 78 17.17 22.10 -3.31
C ASP A 78 18.24 21.05 -3.69
N GLY A 79 18.10 20.37 -4.83
CA GLY A 79 19.07 19.39 -5.35
C GLY A 79 18.94 17.96 -4.82
N PHE A 80 17.86 17.62 -4.11
CA PHE A 80 17.61 16.26 -3.64
C PHE A 80 17.08 15.37 -4.77
N LYS A 81 17.54 14.12 -4.84
CA LYS A 81 17.02 13.11 -5.77
C LYS A 81 15.97 12.26 -5.07
N VAL A 82 14.73 12.68 -5.16
CA VAL A 82 13.59 12.05 -4.49
C VAL A 82 12.45 11.80 -5.46
N ASN A 83 11.69 10.73 -5.28
CA ASN A 83 10.48 10.44 -6.06
C ASN A 83 9.37 9.89 -5.14
N SER A 84 8.18 9.63 -5.70
CA SER A 84 7.09 8.95 -4.99
C SER A 84 6.55 7.75 -5.76
N TYR A 85 6.09 6.76 -4.99
CA TYR A 85 5.18 5.69 -5.41
C TYR A 85 3.80 5.96 -4.80
N GLU A 86 2.82 6.24 -5.66
CA GLU A 86 1.50 6.70 -5.28
C GLU A 86 0.46 5.60 -5.54
N PHE A 87 0.01 4.96 -4.47
CA PHE A 87 -0.93 3.85 -4.55
C PHE A 87 -2.38 4.36 -4.67
N TYR A 88 -3.06 3.91 -5.72
CA TYR A 88 -4.51 4.08 -5.91
C TYR A 88 -5.24 2.74 -5.70
N ASP A 89 -4.65 1.68 -6.23
CA ASP A 89 -5.09 0.30 -6.12
C ASP A 89 -4.44 -0.35 -4.88
N ILE A 90 -5.21 -0.47 -3.78
CA ILE A 90 -4.67 -0.80 -2.45
C ILE A 90 -4.62 -2.30 -2.17
N TYR A 91 -5.65 -3.07 -2.54
CA TYR A 91 -5.68 -4.50 -2.29
C TYR A 91 -6.55 -5.26 -3.28
N PRO A 92 -6.08 -6.38 -3.85
CA PRO A 92 -4.70 -6.90 -3.74
C PRO A 92 -3.69 -6.01 -4.47
N PHE A 93 -2.40 -6.17 -4.20
CA PHE A 93 -1.37 -5.51 -5.01
C PHE A 93 -1.21 -6.18 -6.37
N SER A 94 -0.81 -5.40 -7.38
CA SER A 94 -0.35 -5.94 -8.65
C SER A 94 0.98 -6.69 -8.47
N ALA A 95 1.31 -7.55 -9.44
CA ALA A 95 2.52 -8.38 -9.37
C ALA A 95 3.83 -7.56 -9.35
N ASP A 96 3.80 -6.33 -9.83
CA ASP A 96 5.00 -5.50 -10.00
C ASP A 96 5.42 -4.78 -8.72
N VAL A 97 4.49 -4.59 -7.77
CA VAL A 97 4.69 -3.77 -6.55
C VAL A 97 5.91 -4.23 -5.74
N GLU A 98 6.04 -5.54 -5.51
CA GLU A 98 7.19 -6.09 -4.75
C GLU A 98 8.53 -5.76 -5.42
N SER A 99 8.58 -5.86 -6.75
CA SER A 99 9.81 -5.60 -7.51
C SER A 99 10.17 -4.11 -7.49
N MET A 100 9.19 -3.22 -7.66
CA MET A 100 9.37 -1.78 -7.59
C MET A 100 9.90 -1.36 -6.22
N LEU A 101 9.26 -1.84 -5.15
CA LEU A 101 9.67 -1.54 -3.78
C LEU A 101 11.08 -2.05 -3.44
N LYS A 102 11.48 -3.22 -3.97
CA LYS A 102 12.85 -3.75 -3.76
C LYS A 102 13.93 -3.01 -4.56
N GLN A 103 13.55 -2.33 -5.65
CA GLN A 103 14.48 -1.55 -6.46
C GLN A 103 14.74 -0.15 -5.88
N ALA A 104 13.85 0.35 -5.02
CA ALA A 104 14.05 1.61 -4.33
C ALA A 104 15.26 1.55 -3.37
N SER A 105 16.12 2.59 -3.42
CA SER A 105 17.32 2.69 -2.58
C SER A 105 16.97 2.83 -1.09
N ASP A 106 15.95 3.64 -0.80
CA ASP A 106 15.41 3.88 0.53
C ASP A 106 13.93 4.25 0.41
N LEU A 107 13.15 3.95 1.45
CA LEU A 107 11.70 4.10 1.45
C LEU A 107 11.23 4.88 2.69
N MET A 108 10.31 5.82 2.47
CA MET A 108 9.60 6.53 3.53
C MET A 108 8.09 6.53 3.25
N ASP A 109 7.30 6.11 4.22
CA ASP A 109 5.83 6.13 4.12
C ASP A 109 5.30 7.49 4.60
N VAL A 110 4.38 8.08 3.84
CA VAL A 110 3.75 9.37 4.11
C VAL A 110 2.25 9.17 4.05
N GLU A 111 1.58 9.20 5.20
CA GLU A 111 0.14 8.94 5.27
C GLU A 111 -0.55 9.56 6.48
N GLN A 112 -1.88 9.68 6.38
CA GLN A 112 -2.74 10.27 7.42
C GLN A 112 -3.38 9.21 8.32
N ASN A 113 -2.57 8.44 9.04
CA ASN A 113 -3.06 7.63 10.15
C ASN A 113 -1.95 7.40 11.18
N TYR A 114 -2.34 7.02 12.40
CA TYR A 114 -1.39 6.82 13.50
C TYR A 114 -0.47 5.60 13.33
N SER A 115 -0.90 4.59 12.58
CA SER A 115 -0.39 3.24 12.71
C SER A 115 0.46 2.75 11.54
N ALA A 116 0.79 3.58 10.55
CA ALA A 116 1.57 3.18 9.38
C ALA A 116 0.87 2.01 8.62
N GLN A 117 -0.44 2.12 8.38
CA GLN A 117 -1.24 1.05 7.77
C GLN A 117 -0.73 0.65 6.39
N MET A 118 -0.36 1.60 5.52
CA MET A 118 0.18 1.27 4.20
C MET A 118 1.50 0.52 4.32
N ALA A 119 2.47 1.02 5.10
CA ALA A 119 3.72 0.31 5.32
C ALA A 119 3.52 -1.11 5.91
N LYS A 120 2.55 -1.30 6.81
CA LYS A 120 2.21 -2.63 7.35
C LYS A 120 1.60 -3.56 6.30
N LEU A 121 0.72 -3.03 5.45
CA LEU A 121 0.16 -3.79 4.33
C LEU A 121 1.26 -4.21 3.36
N ILE A 122 2.13 -3.28 2.97
CA ILE A 122 3.31 -3.54 2.14
C ILE A 122 4.18 -4.64 2.74
N ARG A 123 4.49 -4.56 4.04
CA ARG A 123 5.28 -5.60 4.71
C ARG A 123 4.59 -6.96 4.70
N ARG A 124 3.26 -7.00 4.86
CA ARG A 124 2.48 -8.24 4.86
C ARG A 124 2.45 -8.90 3.49
N GLU A 125 2.24 -8.12 2.43
CA GLU A 125 2.04 -8.66 1.07
C GLU A 125 3.35 -8.91 0.31
N THR A 126 4.39 -8.10 0.58
CA THR A 126 5.63 -8.11 -0.22
C THR A 126 6.88 -8.49 0.57
N GLY A 127 6.78 -8.51 1.89
CA GLY A 127 7.94 -8.65 2.77
C GLY A 127 8.87 -7.43 2.79
N VAL A 128 8.59 -6.34 2.06
CA VAL A 128 9.42 -5.13 2.14
C VAL A 128 9.15 -4.37 3.43
N LEU A 129 10.21 -3.99 4.16
CA LEU A 129 10.10 -3.25 5.41
C LEU A 129 10.41 -1.77 5.17
N ILE A 130 9.40 -0.93 5.30
CA ILE A 130 9.57 0.53 5.37
C ILE A 130 9.72 0.89 6.85
N GLN A 131 10.83 1.53 7.25
CA GLN A 131 11.11 1.88 8.67
C GLN A 131 10.96 3.37 8.97
N LYS A 132 10.70 4.17 7.94
CA LYS A 132 10.69 5.63 7.99
C LYS A 132 9.30 6.11 7.64
N TYR A 133 8.79 7.02 8.44
CA TYR A 133 7.41 7.47 8.33
C TYR A 133 7.31 8.96 8.59
N TYR A 134 6.43 9.63 7.86
CA TYR A 134 5.78 10.83 8.30
C TYR A 134 4.28 10.53 8.42
N LEU A 135 3.80 10.51 9.67
CA LEU A 135 2.42 10.17 9.99
C LEU A 135 1.72 11.40 10.56
N LYS A 136 0.52 11.68 10.08
CA LYS A 136 -0.33 12.76 10.60
C LYS A 136 -1.69 12.22 11.01
N TYR A 137 -2.16 12.59 12.19
CA TYR A 137 -3.39 12.04 12.79
C TYR A 137 -4.10 13.03 13.72
N ASP A 138 -3.83 14.32 13.53
CA ASP A 138 -4.41 15.44 14.29
C ASP A 138 -5.71 15.99 13.67
N GLY A 139 -6.15 15.46 12.51
CA GLY A 139 -7.35 15.86 11.79
C GLY A 139 -7.11 16.92 10.71
N GLU A 140 -5.90 17.46 10.61
CA GLU A 140 -5.52 18.42 9.58
C GLU A 140 -4.88 17.72 8.36
N PRO A 141 -5.01 18.28 7.14
CA PRO A 141 -4.36 17.72 5.95
C PRO A 141 -2.83 17.75 6.08
N ILE A 142 -2.15 16.87 5.36
CA ILE A 142 -0.69 16.95 5.21
C ILE A 142 -0.36 18.16 4.34
N TYR A 143 0.54 19.01 4.82
CA TYR A 143 1.04 20.14 4.06
C TYR A 143 2.41 19.83 3.43
N PRO A 144 2.68 20.33 2.20
CA PRO A 144 3.94 20.06 1.49
C PRO A 144 5.19 20.37 2.31
N LEU A 145 5.21 21.48 3.04
CA LEU A 145 6.37 21.89 3.86
C LEU A 145 6.66 20.92 5.01
N GLU A 146 5.64 20.23 5.53
CA GLU A 146 5.83 19.21 6.57
C GLU A 146 6.57 18.00 5.99
N VAL A 147 6.18 17.57 4.77
CA VAL A 147 6.85 16.50 4.03
C VAL A 147 8.29 16.88 3.70
N VAL A 148 8.53 18.10 3.19
CA VAL A 148 9.90 18.61 2.92
C VAL A 148 10.76 18.53 4.18
N LYS A 149 10.23 18.97 5.33
CA LYS A 149 10.94 18.94 6.61
C LYS A 149 11.26 17.51 7.03
N ALA A 150 10.29 16.59 6.93
CA ALA A 150 10.47 15.19 7.29
C ALA A 150 11.55 14.51 6.42
N VAL A 151 11.53 14.74 5.10
CA VAL A 151 12.54 14.22 4.16
C VAL A 151 13.93 14.76 4.50
N LYS A 152 14.08 16.07 4.68
CA LYS A 152 15.38 16.68 5.02
C LYS A 152 15.91 16.16 6.35
N GLN A 153 15.05 15.99 7.36
CA GLN A 153 15.43 15.41 8.65
C GLN A 153 15.91 13.97 8.52
N HIS A 154 15.22 13.17 7.70
CA HIS A 154 15.60 11.79 7.43
C HIS A 154 16.98 11.71 6.75
N ILE A 155 17.20 12.47 5.67
CA ILE A 155 18.46 12.50 4.92
C ILE A 155 19.62 13.04 5.79
N ALA A 156 19.39 14.10 6.56
CA ALA A 156 20.41 14.64 7.47
C ALA A 156 20.79 13.63 8.57
N GLY A 157 19.82 12.87 9.08
CA GLY A 157 20.06 11.82 10.07
C GLY A 157 20.73 10.56 9.52
N SER A 158 20.76 10.35 8.20
CA SER A 158 21.44 9.22 7.56
C SER A 158 22.93 9.47 7.35
N ASN A 159 23.35 10.73 7.18
CA ASN A 159 24.75 11.14 7.00
C ASN A 159 25.57 11.24 8.30
N GLY A 160 24.98 10.83 9.45
CA GLY A 160 25.54 11.03 10.79
C GLY A 160 25.98 9.76 11.54
N ARG A 161 26.31 8.66 10.86
CA ARG A 161 26.86 7.44 11.47
C ARG A 161 28.12 6.96 10.78
#